data_AF-A0A4Y8C934-F1
#
_entry.id   AF-A0A4Y8C934-F1
#
_cell.length_a   1.000
_cell.length_b   1.000
_cell.length_c   1.000
_cell.angle_alpha   90.00
_cell.angle_beta   90.00
_cell.angle_gamma   90.00
#
_symmetry.space_group_name_H-M   'P 1'
#
loop_
_entity.id
_entity.type
_entity.pdbx_description
1 polymer ?
#
loop_
_entity_poly.entity_id
_entity_poly.type
_entity_poly.pdbx_seq_one_letter_code
_entity_poly.pdbx_strand_id
1 'polypeptide(L)'
;LDKDIDMAYEALKVAKHFRIHTFIATSTLHIQDKLKKDFDEILSMAKRAIIRARSYTDDVEFSCEDAGRTPIDNLCFMVENAIKAGAKTINIPDTVGYTLPSEFANIIKILFNKVPNIDKAIISVHCHNDLGMATGN
;
A
#
# COMPACT_ATOMS: atom_id res chain seq x y z
N LEU A 1 3.57 12.88 8.73
CA LEU A 1 4.07 11.49 8.75
C LEU A 1 4.20 10.97 10.17
N ASP A 2 5.31 11.17 10.89
CA ASP A 2 5.49 10.56 12.22
C ASP A 2 4.38 10.96 13.21
N LYS A 3 3.97 12.22 13.21
CA LYS A 3 2.85 12.72 14.04
C LYS A 3 1.53 11.98 13.76
N ASP A 4 1.26 11.59 12.52
CA ASP A 4 0.01 10.92 12.15
C ASP A 4 0.01 9.47 12.66
N ILE A 5 1.16 8.79 12.56
CA ILE A 5 1.36 7.44 13.10
C ILE A 5 1.27 7.45 14.62
N ASP A 6 1.90 8.42 15.28
CA ASP A 6 1.88 8.57 16.73
C ASP A 6 0.46 8.82 17.22
N MET A 7 -0.31 9.67 16.53
CA MET A 7 -1.72 9.91 16.85
C MET A 7 -2.59 8.68 16.64
N ALA A 8 -2.35 7.90 15.58
CA ALA A 8 -3.07 6.65 15.35
C ALA A 8 -2.82 5.65 16.49
N TYR A 9 -1.58 5.53 16.96
CA TYR A 9 -1.26 4.74 18.15
C TYR A 9 -1.97 5.27 19.40
N GLU A 10 -1.90 6.57 19.68
CA GLU A 10 -2.50 7.15 20.87
C GLU A 10 -4.02 6.92 20.93
N ALA A 11 -4.70 6.94 19.79
CA ALA A 11 -6.12 6.63 19.69
C ALA A 11 -6.43 5.12 19.89
N LEU A 12 -5.53 4.24 19.46
CA LEU A 12 -5.76 2.80 19.42
C LEU A 12 -5.16 2.02 20.59
N LYS A 13 -4.24 2.61 21.37
CA LYS A 13 -3.46 1.92 22.42
C LYS A 13 -4.30 1.28 23.54
N VAL A 14 -5.57 1.67 23.67
CA VAL A 14 -6.52 1.07 24.62
C VAL A 14 -7.04 -0.29 24.15
N ALA A 15 -6.96 -0.57 22.85
CA ALA A 15 -7.41 -1.84 22.28
C ALA A 15 -6.34 -2.92 22.45
N LYS A 16 -6.77 -4.13 22.82
CA LYS A 16 -5.88 -5.30 22.96
C LYS A 16 -5.24 -5.72 21.63
N HIS A 17 -6.00 -5.57 20.54
CA HIS A 17 -5.55 -5.88 19.18
C HIS A 17 -5.92 -4.69 18.29
N PHE A 18 -4.92 -4.04 17.71
CA PHE A 18 -5.12 -2.91 16.81
C PHE A 18 -4.13 -2.95 15.66
N ARG A 19 -4.56 -2.39 14.54
CA ARG A 19 -3.79 -2.24 13.31
C ARG A 19 -3.54 -0.77 13.04
N ILE A 20 -2.33 -0.44 12.62
CA ILE A 20 -2.06 0.86 12.01
C ILE A 20 -1.97 0.67 10.51
N HIS A 21 -2.82 1.39 9.79
CA HIS A 21 -2.85 1.40 8.33
C HIS A 21 -2.31 2.75 7.84
N THR A 22 -1.19 2.71 7.12
CA THR A 22 -0.59 3.89 6.47
C THR A 22 -0.56 3.70 4.97
N PHE A 23 -0.46 4.80 4.22
CA PHE A 23 -0.45 4.75 2.77
C PHE A 23 0.39 5.90 2.20
N ILE A 24 0.78 5.76 0.93
CA ILE A 24 1.34 6.83 0.13
C ILE A 24 0.96 6.63 -1.32
N ALA A 25 0.74 7.72 -2.06
CA ALA A 25 0.52 7.66 -3.49
C ALA A 25 1.80 7.20 -4.21
N THR A 26 1.64 6.23 -5.11
CA THR A 26 2.77 5.57 -5.81
C THR A 26 2.79 5.83 -7.32
N SER A 27 1.75 6.45 -7.87
CA SER A 27 1.66 6.67 -9.32
C SER A 27 2.44 7.90 -9.77
N THR A 28 3.05 7.81 -10.96
CA THR A 28 3.94 8.84 -11.51
C THR A 28 3.32 10.24 -11.50
N LEU A 29 2.02 10.36 -11.77
CA LEU A 29 1.29 11.63 -11.72
C LEU A 29 1.24 12.21 -10.30
N HIS A 30 0.93 11.40 -9.29
CA HIS A 30 0.95 11.87 -7.90
C HIS A 30 2.35 12.21 -7.42
N ILE A 31 3.35 11.44 -7.85
CA ILE A 31 4.76 11.66 -7.53
C ILE A 31 5.25 13.00 -8.10
N GLN A 32 4.99 13.25 -9.39
CA GLN A 32 5.48 14.44 -10.10
C GLN A 32 4.67 15.71 -9.80
N ASP A 33 3.34 15.63 -9.83
CA ASP A 33 2.50 16.83 -9.76
C ASP A 33 2.11 17.21 -8.32
N LYS A 34 1.90 16.23 -7.45
CA LYS A 34 1.40 16.44 -6.08
C LYS A 34 2.49 16.44 -5.02
N LEU A 35 3.42 15.49 -5.10
CA LEU A 35 4.49 15.32 -4.11
C LEU A 35 5.78 16.07 -4.48
N LYS A 36 6.06 16.24 -5.79
CA LYS A 36 7.32 16.83 -6.31
C LYS A 36 8.55 16.13 -5.73
N LYS A 37 8.47 14.80 -5.63
CA LYS A 37 9.52 13.93 -5.08
C LYS A 37 9.96 12.91 -6.11
N ASP A 38 11.15 12.35 -5.93
CA ASP A 38 11.52 11.14 -6.66
C ASP A 38 10.93 9.88 -6.01
N PHE A 39 11.02 8.76 -6.71
CA PHE A 39 10.49 7.50 -6.24
C PHE A 39 11.24 6.95 -5.00
N ASP A 40 12.54 7.23 -4.89
CA ASP A 40 13.37 6.79 -3.76
C ASP A 40 13.02 7.52 -2.47
N GLU A 41 12.71 8.81 -2.54
CA GLU A 41 12.18 9.60 -1.43
C GLU A 41 10.84 9.03 -0.94
N ILE A 42 9.94 8.68 -1.86
CA ILE A 42 8.62 8.11 -1.54
C ILE A 42 8.75 6.74 -0.90
N LEU A 43 9.66 5.92 -1.43
CA LEU A 43 10.01 4.64 -0.82
C LEU A 43 10.57 4.81 0.59
N SER A 44 11.46 5.79 0.78
CA SER A 44 12.03 6.10 2.10
C SER A 44 10.95 6.54 3.09
N MET A 45 10.00 7.37 2.64
CA MET A 45 8.85 7.79 3.43
C MET A 45 7.95 6.62 3.81
N ALA A 46 7.62 5.73 2.86
CA ALA A 46 6.84 4.53 3.11
C ALA A 46 7.51 3.64 4.16
N LYS A 47 8.80 3.33 3.98
CA LYS A 47 9.58 2.52 4.93
C LYS A 47 9.62 3.16 6.32
N ARG A 48 9.85 4.47 6.41
CA ARG A 48 9.86 5.20 7.69
C ARG A 48 8.51 5.10 8.40
N ALA A 49 7.40 5.29 7.67
CA ALA A 49 6.06 5.19 8.23
C ALA A 49 5.77 3.79 8.78
N ILE A 50 6.10 2.76 8.00
CA ILE A 50 5.93 1.36 8.40
C ILE A 50 6.78 1.07 9.63
N ILE A 51 8.08 1.39 9.61
CA ILE A 51 8.99 1.15 10.74
C ILE A 51 8.49 1.87 12.00
N ARG A 52 7.99 3.10 11.88
CA ARG A 52 7.41 3.83 13.01
C ARG A 52 6.17 3.12 13.54
N ALA A 53 5.24 2.70 12.68
CA ALA A 53 4.05 1.95 13.09
C ALA A 53 4.41 0.61 13.76
N ARG A 54 5.47 -0.05 13.27
CA ARG A 54 6.01 -1.30 13.82
C ARG A 54 6.59 -1.17 15.22
N SER A 55 6.94 0.04 15.66
CA SER A 55 7.33 0.27 17.05
C SER A 55 6.14 0.24 18.03
N TYR A 56 4.91 0.30 17.50
CA TYR A 56 3.67 0.34 18.30
C TYR A 56 2.83 -0.93 18.20
N THR A 57 2.78 -1.58 17.04
CA THR A 57 1.98 -2.80 16.84
C THR A 57 2.65 -3.80 15.88
N ASP A 58 2.32 -5.06 16.12
CA ASP A 58 2.68 -6.18 15.25
C ASP A 58 1.77 -6.34 14.02
N ASP A 59 0.70 -5.55 13.92
CA ASP A 59 -0.22 -5.55 12.79
C ASP A 59 -0.18 -4.19 12.07
N VAL A 60 0.56 -4.14 10.95
CA VAL A 60 0.71 -2.94 10.13
C VAL A 60 0.28 -3.27 8.72
N GLU A 61 -0.59 -2.41 8.20
CA GLU A 61 -1.04 -2.44 6.81
C GLU A 61 -0.48 -1.25 6.04
N PHE A 62 -0.07 -1.51 4.80
CA PHE A 62 0.42 -0.48 3.89
C PHE A 62 -0.36 -0.50 2.58
N SER A 63 -0.85 0.66 2.13
CA SER A 63 -1.42 0.80 0.79
C SER A 63 -0.51 1.52 -0.18
N CYS A 64 -0.39 0.95 -1.37
CA CYS A 64 0.12 1.64 -2.54
C CYS A 64 -1.04 2.41 -3.18
N GLU A 65 -1.30 3.64 -2.72
CA GLU A 65 -2.38 4.45 -3.28
C GLU A 65 -2.12 4.69 -4.78
N ASP A 66 -3.20 4.63 -5.57
CA ASP A 66 -3.20 4.75 -7.03
C ASP A 66 -2.47 3.61 -7.77
N ALA A 67 -2.46 2.40 -7.18
CA ALA A 67 -1.76 1.23 -7.70
C ALA A 67 -2.11 0.89 -9.16
N GLY A 68 -3.38 1.07 -9.57
CA GLY A 68 -3.82 0.82 -10.95
C GLY A 68 -3.12 1.68 -12.02
N ARG A 69 -2.50 2.81 -11.63
CA ARG A 69 -1.76 3.71 -12.52
C ARG A 69 -0.25 3.77 -12.20
N THR A 70 0.21 2.99 -11.24
CA THR A 70 1.63 2.88 -10.91
C THR A 70 2.32 1.94 -11.89
N PRO A 71 3.48 2.30 -12.47
CA PRO A 71 4.26 1.37 -13.28
C PRO A 71 4.48 0.05 -12.52
N ILE A 72 4.16 -1.08 -13.15
CA ILE A 72 4.06 -2.37 -12.44
C ILE A 72 5.35 -2.77 -11.71
N ASP A 73 6.51 -2.43 -12.26
CA ASP A 73 7.81 -2.72 -11.63
C ASP A 73 8.05 -1.84 -10.39
N ASN A 74 7.63 -0.57 -10.42
CA ASN A 74 7.66 0.31 -9.25
C ASN A 74 6.70 -0.18 -8.16
N LEU A 75 5.51 -0.67 -8.55
CA LEU A 75 4.58 -1.27 -7.61
C LEU A 75 5.19 -2.52 -6.96
N CYS A 76 5.77 -3.44 -7.74
CA CYS A 76 6.45 -4.62 -7.20
C CYS A 76 7.56 -4.23 -6.23
N PHE A 77 8.39 -3.25 -6.59
CA PHE A 77 9.50 -2.80 -5.75
C PHE A 77 9.03 -2.14 -4.44
N MET A 78 7.97 -1.34 -4.50
CA MET A 78 7.35 -0.73 -3.32
C MET A 78 6.78 -1.81 -2.39
N VAL A 79 6.04 -2.79 -2.93
CA VAL A 79 5.46 -3.90 -2.17
C VAL A 79 6.55 -4.72 -1.50
N GLU A 80 7.58 -5.13 -2.23
CA GLU A 80 8.71 -5.90 -1.68
C GLU A 80 9.35 -5.18 -0.48
N ASN A 81 9.60 -3.88 -0.62
CA ASN A 81 10.22 -3.07 0.42
C ASN A 81 9.30 -2.75 1.59
N ALA A 82 7.99 -2.60 1.35
CA ALA A 82 7.01 -2.42 2.42
C ALA A 82 6.94 -3.67 3.31
N ILE A 83 6.95 -4.86 2.70
CA ILE A 83 7.03 -6.14 3.42
C ILE A 83 8.36 -6.23 4.19
N LYS A 84 9.49 -5.88 3.57
CA LYS A 84 10.81 -5.84 4.27
C LYS A 84 10.82 -4.88 5.45
N ALA A 85 10.09 -3.76 5.37
CA ALA A 85 9.96 -2.80 6.46
C ALA A 85 9.04 -3.26 7.60
N GLY A 86 8.28 -4.34 7.40
CA GLY A 86 7.47 -5.00 8.42
C GLY A 86 5.96 -4.93 8.23
N ALA A 87 5.47 -4.41 7.10
CA ALA A 87 4.04 -4.48 6.78
C ALA A 87 3.62 -5.95 6.61
N LYS A 88 2.57 -6.37 7.34
CA LYS A 88 2.03 -7.73 7.28
C LYS A 88 0.78 -7.83 6.41
N THR A 89 0.18 -6.70 6.06
CA THR A 89 -0.86 -6.60 5.05
C THR A 89 -0.45 -5.54 4.03
N ILE A 90 -0.54 -5.87 2.74
CA ILE A 90 -0.33 -4.95 1.64
C ILE A 90 -1.66 -4.80 0.92
N ASN A 91 -2.21 -3.59 0.94
CA ASN A 91 -3.46 -3.28 0.26
C ASN A 91 -3.21 -2.66 -1.12
N ILE A 92 -3.85 -3.22 -2.13
CA ILE A 92 -3.80 -2.80 -3.53
C ILE A 92 -5.18 -2.20 -3.89
N PRO A 93 -5.32 -0.87 -3.93
CA PRO A 93 -6.57 -0.22 -4.28
C PRO A 93 -6.74 -0.01 -5.79
N ASP A 94 -7.96 -0.22 -6.30
CA ASP A 94 -8.42 0.40 -7.54
C ASP A 94 -8.95 1.81 -7.23
N THR A 95 -8.02 2.74 -6.98
CA THR A 95 -8.32 4.08 -6.45
C THR A 95 -9.26 4.88 -7.35
N VAL A 96 -9.20 4.69 -8.67
CA VAL A 96 -10.06 5.40 -9.64
C VAL A 96 -11.33 4.62 -9.96
N GLY A 97 -11.35 3.30 -9.74
CA GLY A 97 -12.49 2.44 -10.05
C GLY A 97 -12.65 2.13 -11.53
N TYR A 98 -11.60 2.36 -12.33
CA TYR A 98 -11.62 2.23 -13.79
C TYR A 98 -10.87 1.00 -14.30
N THR A 99 -10.38 0.14 -13.41
CA THR A 99 -9.82 -1.14 -13.84
C THR A 99 -10.93 -2.13 -14.14
N LEU A 100 -10.74 -2.92 -15.20
CA LEU A 100 -11.59 -4.07 -15.50
C LEU A 100 -11.13 -5.30 -14.69
N PRO A 101 -12.02 -6.28 -14.43
CA PRO A 101 -11.68 -7.47 -13.62
C PRO A 101 -10.42 -8.20 -14.09
N SER A 102 -10.25 -8.35 -15.42
CA SER A 102 -9.07 -8.99 -16.00
C SER A 102 -7.78 -8.18 -15.80
N GLU A 103 -7.87 -6.85 -15.81
CA GLU A 103 -6.73 -5.97 -15.64
C GLU A 103 -6.27 -5.98 -14.19
N PHE A 104 -7.22 -5.86 -13.25
CA PHE A 104 -6.94 -5.90 -11.82
C PHE A 104 -6.38 -7.27 -11.40
N ALA A 105 -7.00 -8.36 -11.85
CA ALA A 105 -6.50 -9.72 -11.62
C ALA A 105 -5.08 -9.91 -12.17
N ASN A 106 -4.75 -9.29 -13.32
CA ASN A 106 -3.41 -9.35 -13.87
C ASN A 106 -2.38 -8.59 -13.02
N ILE A 107 -2.75 -7.45 -12.44
CA ILE A 107 -1.88 -6.71 -11.49
C ILE A 107 -1.56 -7.62 -10.30
N ILE A 108 -2.58 -8.20 -9.65
CA ILE A 108 -2.39 -9.08 -8.50
C ILE A 108 -1.53 -10.29 -8.88
N LYS A 109 -1.80 -10.93 -10.02
CA LYS A 109 -1.00 -12.05 -10.53
C LYS A 109 0.47 -11.68 -10.72
N ILE A 110 0.76 -10.50 -11.28
CA ILE A 110 2.13 -10.05 -11.47
C ILE A 110 2.83 -9.85 -10.12
N LEU A 111 2.15 -9.26 -9.12
CA LEU A 111 2.72 -9.09 -7.78
C LEU A 111 3.13 -10.43 -7.18
N PHE A 112 2.24 -11.43 -7.20
CA PHE A 112 2.55 -12.78 -6.71
C PHE A 112 3.72 -13.45 -7.45
N ASN A 113 3.92 -13.14 -8.73
CA ASN A 113 4.99 -13.73 -9.53
C ASN A 113 6.33 -13.00 -9.39
N LYS A 114 6.32 -11.67 -9.19
CA LYS A 114 7.53 -10.84 -9.23
C LYS A 114 8.08 -10.46 -7.86
N VAL A 115 7.24 -10.36 -6.82
CA VAL A 115 7.67 -9.93 -5.50
C VAL A 115 8.21 -11.12 -4.71
N PRO A 116 9.53 -11.19 -4.40
CA PRO A 116 10.15 -12.41 -3.86
C PRO A 116 9.69 -12.82 -2.46
N ASN A 117 9.14 -11.88 -1.69
CA ASN A 117 8.69 -12.07 -0.31
C ASN A 117 7.18 -11.85 -0.14
N ILE A 118 6.41 -11.93 -1.24
CA ILE A 118 4.96 -11.69 -1.25
C ILE A 118 4.22 -12.60 -0.25
N ASP A 119 4.71 -13.82 -0.05
CA ASP A 119 4.18 -14.85 0.83
C ASP A 119 4.26 -14.49 2.32
N LYS A 120 5.05 -13.47 2.68
CA LYS A 120 5.21 -12.99 4.07
C LYS A 120 4.15 -11.97 4.49
N ALA A 121 3.26 -11.57 3.58
CA ALA A 121 2.20 -10.62 3.85
C ALA A 121 0.86 -11.08 3.24
N ILE A 122 -0.22 -10.61 3.85
CA ILE A 122 -1.56 -10.74 3.28
C ILE A 122 -1.71 -9.69 2.18
N ILE A 123 -2.12 -10.10 0.99
CA ILE A 123 -2.51 -9.16 -0.07
C ILE A 123 -4.01 -8.86 0.10
N SER A 124 -4.32 -7.59 0.34
CA SER A 124 -5.68 -7.05 0.42
C SER A 124 -6.01 -6.30 -0.87
N VAL A 125 -7.27 -6.33 -1.26
CA VAL A 125 -7.80 -5.56 -2.39
C VAL A 125 -8.83 -4.56 -1.89
N HIS A 126 -8.82 -3.37 -2.47
CA HIS A 126 -9.77 -2.30 -2.19
C HIS A 126 -10.33 -1.80 -3.52
N CYS A 127 -11.43 -2.39 -3.96
CA CYS A 127 -12.03 -2.13 -5.27
C CYS A 127 -13.11 -1.05 -5.15
N HIS A 128 -13.06 -0.04 -6.01
CA HIS A 128 -14.12 0.96 -6.15
C HIS A 128 -15.10 0.55 -7.27
N ASN A 129 -16.29 1.18 -7.28
CA ASN A 129 -17.44 0.72 -8.09
C ASN A 129 -17.86 1.69 -9.20
N ASP A 130 -16.95 2.56 -9.65
CA ASP A 130 -17.25 3.62 -10.62
C ASP A 130 -17.78 3.08 -11.96
N LEU A 131 -17.33 1.89 -12.36
CA LEU A 131 -17.84 1.17 -13.54
C LEU A 131 -18.84 0.05 -13.23
N GLY A 132 -19.29 -0.09 -11.97
CA GLY A 132 -20.13 -1.21 -11.54
C GLY A 132 -19.40 -2.56 -11.43
N MET A 133 -18.06 -2.54 -11.40
CA MET A 133 -17.20 -3.72 -11.48
C MET A 133 -16.51 -4.08 -10.16
N ALA A 134 -16.80 -3.41 -9.04
CA ALA A 134 -16.06 -3.59 -7.79
C ALA A 134 -16.01 -5.03 -7.27
N THR A 135 -17.11 -5.79 -7.45
CA THR A 135 -17.18 -7.20 -7.04
C THR A 135 -16.53 -8.15 -8.05
N GLY A 136 -16.44 -7.72 -9.31
CA GLY A 136 -15.74 -8.48 -10.35
C GLY A 136 -14.22 -8.35 -10.25
N ASN A 137 -13.74 -7.17 -9.84
CA ASN A 137 -12.33 -6.86 -9.56
C ASN A 137 -11.86 -7.57 -8.29
#